data_AF-A0A1B6NSK7-F1
#
_entry.id   AF-A0A1B6NSK7-F1
#
_cell.length_a   1.000
_cell.length_b   1.000
_cell.length_c   1.000
_cell.angle_alpha   90.00
_cell.angle_beta   90.00
_cell.angle_gamma   90.00
#
_symmetry.space_group_name_H-M   'P 1'
#
loop_
_entity.id
_entity.type
_entity.pdbx_description
1 polymer ?
#
loop_
_entity_poly.entity_id
_entity_poly.type
_entity_poly.pdbx_seq_one_letter_code
_entity_poly.pdbx_strand_id
1 'polypeptide(L)'
;MHNDGNYIVSLGNVVRWLAVQAEELEVMMFPGFPADDILYNDDGSVKGILTGDMGVAANGEAKPSFEPGYELLAKYTIFAEG
;
A
#
# COMPACT_ATOMS: atom_id res chain seq x y z
N MET A 1 -9.87 36.79 -0.13
CA MET A 1 -9.43 35.39 -0.42
C MET A 1 -8.04 35.27 0.14
N HIS A 2 -7.76 34.29 1.02
CA HIS A 2 -6.45 34.07 1.63
C HIS A 2 -5.85 32.78 1.05
N ASN A 3 -5.32 32.83 -0.16
CA ASN A 3 -4.72 31.68 -0.87
C ASN A 3 -3.53 32.10 -1.75
N ASP A 4 -2.92 33.24 -1.45
CA ASP A 4 -1.76 33.72 -2.22
C ASP A 4 -0.61 32.71 -2.11
N GLY A 5 -0.09 32.27 -3.25
CA GLY A 5 0.94 31.23 -3.34
C GLY A 5 0.42 29.78 -3.40
N ASN A 6 -0.89 29.55 -3.24
CA ASN A 6 -1.49 28.23 -3.36
C ASN A 6 -1.89 27.90 -4.81
N TYR A 7 -1.98 26.61 -5.12
CA TYR A 7 -2.38 26.10 -6.43
C TYR A 7 -3.67 25.30 -6.32
N ILE A 8 -4.56 25.47 -7.30
CA ILE A 8 -5.74 24.62 -7.47
C ILE A 8 -5.39 23.54 -8.48
N VAL A 9 -5.39 22.29 -8.04
CA VAL A 9 -5.01 21.13 -8.85
C VAL A 9 -5.94 19.94 -8.58
N SER A 10 -5.97 18.98 -9.50
CA SER A 10 -6.51 17.65 -9.21
C SER A 10 -5.46 16.84 -8.46
N LEU A 11 -5.69 16.59 -7.17
CA LEU A 11 -4.77 15.78 -6.35
C LEU A 11 -4.55 14.38 -6.95
N GLY A 12 -5.60 13.77 -7.50
CA GLY A 12 -5.47 12.47 -8.17
C GLY A 12 -4.53 12.50 -9.37
N ASN A 13 -4.48 13.60 -10.13
CA ASN A 13 -3.52 13.75 -11.22
C ASN A 13 -2.10 13.99 -10.71
N VAL A 14 -1.94 14.74 -9.62
CA VAL A 14 -0.63 14.93 -8.97
C VAL A 14 -0.09 13.60 -8.44
N VAL A 15 -0.90 12.80 -7.74
CA VAL A 15 -0.50 11.47 -7.24
C VAL A 15 -0.15 10.52 -8.39
N ARG A 16 -0.92 10.52 -9.48
CA ARG A 16 -0.59 9.74 -10.68
C ARG A 16 0.75 10.15 -11.28
N TRP A 17 1.05 11.45 -11.29
CA TRP A 17 2.35 11.93 -11.75
C TRP A 17 3.48 11.53 -10.78
N LEU A 18 3.27 11.64 -9.47
CA LEU A 18 4.24 11.19 -8.47
C LEU A 18 4.58 9.70 -8.58
N ALA A 19 3.61 8.86 -8.93
CA ALA A 19 3.83 7.43 -9.20
C ALA A 19 4.85 7.22 -10.32
N VAL A 20 4.77 7.97 -11.42
CA VAL A 20 5.76 7.92 -12.52
C VAL A 20 7.14 8.33 -12.02
N GLN A 21 7.23 9.40 -11.21
CA GLN A 21 8.51 9.81 -10.63
C GLN A 21 9.11 8.76 -9.70
N ALA A 22 8.28 8.03 -8.94
CA ALA A 22 8.73 6.96 -8.07
C ALA A 22 9.27 5.77 -8.89
N GLU A 23 8.56 5.38 -9.96
CA GLU A 23 9.01 4.32 -10.88
C GLU A 23 10.36 4.67 -11.55
N GLU A 24 10.55 5.93 -11.97
CA GLU A 24 11.84 6.41 -12.52
C GLU A 24 12.99 6.34 -11.51
N LEU A 25 12.67 6.41 -10.22
CA LEU A 25 13.60 6.22 -9.11
C LEU A 25 13.72 4.75 -8.67
N GLU A 26 13.22 3.82 -9.50
CA GLU A 26 13.26 2.37 -9.27
C GLU A 26 12.49 1.91 -8.01
N VAL A 27 11.52 2.71 -7.56
CA VAL A 27 10.61 2.30 -6.48
C VAL A 27 9.69 1.21 -7.00
N MET A 28 9.69 0.07 -6.30
CA MET A 28 8.80 -1.04 -6.61
C MET A 28 7.39 -0.73 -6.11
N MET A 29 6.44 -0.66 -7.04
CA MET A 29 5.05 -0.30 -6.77
C MET A 29 4.15 -1.54 -6.85
N PHE A 30 3.29 -1.73 -5.86
CA PHE A 30 2.30 -2.82 -5.81
C PHE A 30 0.86 -2.27 -5.76
N PRO A 31 0.38 -1.64 -6.84
CA PRO A 31 -0.99 -1.13 -6.87
C PRO A 31 -1.99 -2.30 -6.80
N GLY A 32 -3.05 -2.13 -6.01
CA GLY A 32 -4.10 -3.15 -5.85
C GLY A 32 -3.81 -4.24 -4.82
N PHE A 33 -2.68 -4.16 -4.11
CA PHE A 33 -2.35 -5.05 -2.99
C PHE A 33 -2.48 -4.28 -1.67
N PRO A 34 -3.61 -4.42 -0.94
CA PRO A 34 -3.76 -3.78 0.36
C PRO A 34 -2.81 -4.42 1.38
N ALA A 35 -2.26 -3.62 2.28
CA ALA A 35 -1.65 -4.13 3.51
C ALA A 35 -2.78 -4.48 4.48
N ASP A 36 -2.96 -5.78 4.74
CA ASP A 36 -4.12 -6.31 5.48
C ASP A 36 -3.80 -6.52 6.96
N ASP A 37 -2.57 -6.94 7.27
CA ASP A 37 -2.11 -7.14 8.66
C ASP A 37 -0.66 -6.68 8.88
N ILE A 38 -0.32 -6.39 10.12
CA ILE A 38 1.03 -5.98 10.56
C ILE A 38 1.75 -7.20 11.12
N LEU A 39 2.96 -7.44 10.60
CA LEU A 39 3.83 -8.50 11.12
C LEU A 39 4.73 -7.93 12.21
N TYR A 40 4.84 -8.64 13.32
CA TYR A 40 5.71 -8.27 14.45
C TYR A 40 6.83 -9.29 14.66
N ASN A 41 7.97 -8.81 15.13
CA ASN A 41 9.05 -9.65 15.67
C ASN A 41 8.72 -10.08 17.10
N ASP A 42 9.48 -11.05 17.62
CA ASP A 42 9.34 -11.54 19.00
C ASP A 42 9.56 -10.44 20.07
N ASP A 43 10.31 -9.40 19.74
CA ASP A 43 10.55 -8.23 20.61
C ASP A 43 9.45 -7.17 20.55
N GLY A 44 8.40 -7.41 19.76
CA GLY A 44 7.27 -6.49 19.55
C GLY A 44 7.53 -5.38 18.55
N SER A 45 8.70 -5.32 17.91
CA SER A 45 8.96 -4.37 16.82
C SER A 45 8.25 -4.79 15.52
N VAL A 46 7.92 -3.82 14.66
CA VAL A 46 7.30 -4.10 13.36
C VAL A 46 8.32 -4.77 12.44
N LYS A 47 7.96 -5.93 11.89
CA LYS A 47 8.74 -6.74 10.95
C LYS A 47 8.38 -6.43 9.49
N GLY A 48 7.14 -5.99 9.23
CA GLY A 48 6.62 -5.84 7.87
C GLY A 48 5.10 -5.80 7.84
N ILE A 49 4.53 -6.10 6.67
CA ILE A 49 3.09 -6.27 6.48
C ILE A 49 2.79 -7.59 5.77
N LEU A 50 1.56 -8.07 5.92
CA LEU A 50 0.96 -9.11 5.11
C LEU A 50 -0.01 -8.45 4.13
N THR A 51 0.12 -8.73 2.83
CA THR A 51 -0.87 -8.25 1.86
C THR A 51 -2.17 -9.05 1.97
N GLY A 52 -3.29 -8.48 1.52
CA GLY A 52 -4.57 -9.20 1.52
C GLY A 52 -4.59 -10.45 0.62
N ASP A 53 -5.35 -11.45 1.04
CA ASP A 53 -5.61 -12.67 0.26
C ASP A 53 -6.43 -12.35 -1.00
N MET A 54 -6.10 -13.03 -2.09
CA MET A 54 -6.82 -12.92 -3.35
C MET A 54 -7.76 -14.11 -3.54
N GLY A 55 -8.85 -13.93 -4.29
CA GLY A 55 -9.83 -14.99 -4.53
C GLY A 55 -10.71 -15.29 -3.32
N VAL A 56 -10.94 -14.34 -2.42
CA VAL A 56 -11.90 -14.47 -1.31
C VAL A 56 -13.30 -14.05 -1.78
N ALA A 57 -14.34 -14.77 -1.34
CA ALA A 57 -15.74 -14.45 -1.61
C ALA A 57 -16.28 -13.42 -0.60
N ALA A 58 -17.42 -12.79 -0.93
CA ALA A 58 -18.02 -11.77 -0.07
C ALA A 58 -18.46 -12.31 1.31
N ASN A 59 -18.63 -13.63 1.43
CA ASN A 59 -18.89 -14.35 2.69
C ASN A 59 -17.61 -14.75 3.45
N GLY A 60 -16.41 -14.41 2.93
CA GLY A 60 -15.12 -14.75 3.51
C GLY A 60 -14.55 -16.11 3.09
N GLU A 61 -15.28 -16.90 2.28
CA GLU A 61 -14.79 -18.22 1.87
C GLU A 61 -13.79 -18.14 0.71
N ALA A 62 -12.81 -19.04 0.70
CA ALA A 62 -11.84 -19.19 -0.37
C ALA A 62 -12.51 -19.70 -1.65
N LYS A 63 -12.31 -19.00 -2.79
CA LYS A 63 -12.71 -19.47 -4.12
C LYS A 63 -11.68 -20.47 -4.67
N PRO A 64 -11.98 -21.19 -5.76
CA PRO A 64 -10.98 -22.01 -6.45
C PRO A 64 -9.74 -21.25 -6.94
N SER A 65 -9.86 -19.92 -7.08
CA SER A 65 -8.77 -19.01 -7.45
C SER A 65 -8.10 -18.37 -6.22
N PHE A 66 -8.20 -18.99 -5.04
CA PHE A 66 -7.60 -18.45 -3.83
C PHE A 66 -6.08 -18.43 -3.94
N GLU A 67 -5.49 -17.30 -3.57
CA GLU A 67 -4.05 -17.12 -3.45
C GLU A 67 -3.77 -16.38 -2.15
N PRO A 68 -2.91 -16.92 -1.27
CA PRO A 68 -2.57 -16.27 -0.02
C PRO A 68 -1.78 -14.99 -0.26
N GLY A 69 -1.91 -14.03 0.65
CA GLY A 69 -1.12 -12.81 0.68
C GLY A 69 0.38 -13.03 0.81
N TYR A 70 1.14 -11.99 0.48
CA TYR A 70 2.61 -11.96 0.56
C TYR A 70 3.07 -11.28 1.85
N GLU A 71 4.06 -11.87 2.52
CA GLU A 71 4.80 -11.19 3.58
C GLU A 71 5.83 -10.23 2.97
N LEU A 72 5.65 -8.92 3.21
CA LEU A 72 6.63 -7.89 2.84
C LEU A 72 7.42 -7.48 4.08
N LEU A 73 8.61 -8.09 4.23
CA LEU A 73 9.48 -7.83 5.37
C LEU A 73 10.40 -6.64 5.09
N ALA A 74 10.50 -5.73 6.05
CA ALA A 74 11.31 -4.53 5.93
C ALA A 74 11.95 -4.16 7.27
N LYS A 75 13.08 -3.44 7.21
CA LYS A 75 13.69 -2.87 8.42
C LYS A 75 12.84 -1.74 9.01
N TYR A 76 12.12 -1.05 8.15
CA TYR A 76 11.22 0.04 8.50
C TYR A 76 9.99 -0.04 7.62
N THR A 77 8.81 0.06 8.24
CA THR A 77 7.52 0.16 7.57
C THR A 77 6.94 1.54 7.84
N ILE A 78 6.62 2.29 6.79
CA ILE A 78 5.98 3.60 6.90
C ILE A 78 4.50 3.43 6.58
N PHE A 79 3.64 3.75 7.54
CA PHE A 79 2.19 3.74 7.37
C PHE A 79 1.73 5.12 6.88
N ALA A 80 1.13 5.17 5.69
CA ALA A 80 0.70 6.40 5.01
C ALA A 80 -0.70 6.24 4.37
N GLU A 81 -1.62 5.60 5.10
CA GLU A 81 -2.93 5.15 4.60
C GLU A 81 -4.00 6.27 4.50
N GLY A 82 -3.69 7.49 4.95
CA GLY A 82 -4.59 8.65 4.93
C GLY A 82 -3.87 9.98 5.00
#